data_AF-A0A9N9NZ84-F1
#
_entry.id   AF-A0A9N9NZ84-F1
#
_cell.length_a   1.000
_cell.length_b   1.000
_cell.length_c   1.000
_cell.angle_alpha   90.00
_cell.angle_beta   90.00
_cell.angle_gamma   90.00
#
_symmetry.space_group_name_H-M   'P 1'
#
loop_
_entity.id
_entity.type
_entity.pdbx_description
1 polymer ?
#
loop_
_entity_poly.entity_id
_entity_poly.type
_entity_poly.pdbx_seq_one_letter_code
_entity_poly.pdbx_strand_id
1 'polypeptide(L)'
;MIELLEPILVATELLSSSSYSTISNICLTFLGLLYHLNKFIDEELYLIEQYAIAIAIRSKLNKYWSIFEKSTTIVLILNSLSKLMTFLFGDQKDAALTSLQNA
;
A
#
# COMPACT_ATOMS: atom_id res chain seq x y z
N MET A 1 19.44 -6.55 -6.50
CA MET A 1 18.37 -7.53 -6.82
C MET A 1 17.64 -8.01 -5.56
N ILE A 2 18.37 -8.44 -4.51
CA ILE A 2 17.76 -8.89 -3.24
C ILE A 2 16.96 -7.75 -2.56
N GLU A 3 17.54 -6.54 -2.43
CA GLU A 3 16.91 -5.41 -1.72
C GLU A 3 15.59 -4.91 -2.34
N LEU A 4 15.42 -5.02 -3.66
CA LEU A 4 14.18 -4.62 -4.33
C LEU A 4 13.04 -5.60 -4.03
N LEU A 5 13.33 -6.90 -4.08
CA LEU A 5 12.32 -7.96 -4.05
C LEU A 5 12.07 -8.54 -2.65
N GLU A 6 12.99 -8.36 -1.71
CA GLU A 6 12.87 -8.88 -0.35
C GLU A 6 11.60 -8.40 0.38
N PRO A 7 11.24 -7.10 0.37
CA PRO A 7 9.99 -6.67 0.98
C PRO A 7 8.73 -7.28 0.35
N ILE A 8 8.79 -7.60 -0.95
CA ILE A 8 7.69 -8.25 -1.69
C ILE A 8 7.56 -9.72 -1.25
N LEU A 9 8.68 -10.41 -1.05
CA LEU A 9 8.70 -11.77 -0.52
C LEU A 9 8.08 -11.80 0.89
N VAL A 10 8.55 -10.93 1.79
CA VAL A 10 8.04 -10.83 3.17
C VAL A 10 6.54 -10.52 3.19
N ALA A 11 6.08 -9.59 2.34
CA ALA A 11 4.66 -9.29 2.20
C ALA A 11 3.84 -10.50 1.73
N THR A 12 4.38 -11.28 0.79
CA THR A 12 3.71 -12.47 0.26
C THR A 12 3.60 -13.55 1.34
N GLU A 13 4.68 -13.80 2.08
CA GLU A 13 4.68 -14.74 3.21
C GLU A 13 3.66 -14.33 4.26
N LEU A 14 3.68 -13.07 4.70
CA LEU A 14 2.78 -12.55 5.73
C LEU A 14 1.30 -12.66 5.34
N LEU A 15 0.96 -12.33 4.10
CA LEU A 15 -0.42 -12.42 3.61
C LEU A 15 -0.86 -13.88 3.39
N SER A 16 0.05 -14.75 2.95
CA SER A 16 -0.24 -16.18 2.72
C SER A 16 -0.31 -17.00 4.00
N SER A 17 0.43 -16.65 5.04
CA SER A 17 0.45 -17.36 6.33
C SER A 17 -0.73 -17.00 7.22
N SER A 18 -1.41 -15.89 6.94
CA SER A 18 -2.55 -15.45 7.74
C SER A 18 -3.81 -16.24 7.34
N SER A 19 -4.40 -16.98 8.28
CA SER A 19 -5.68 -17.67 8.05
C SER A 19 -6.83 -16.69 7.79
N TYR A 20 -6.70 -15.46 8.29
CA TYR A 20 -7.63 -14.34 8.07
C TYR A 20 -6.85 -13.02 8.06
N SER A 21 -6.20 -12.67 6.94
CA SER A 21 -5.69 -11.32 6.75
C SER A 21 -6.84 -10.33 6.87
N THR A 22 -6.79 -9.43 7.86
CA THR A 22 -7.76 -8.34 7.92
C THR A 22 -7.53 -7.43 6.72
N ILE A 23 -8.60 -6.83 6.19
CA ILE A 23 -8.53 -5.85 5.10
C ILE A 23 -7.48 -4.78 5.41
N SER A 24 -7.33 -4.38 6.68
CA SER A 24 -6.33 -3.40 7.02
C SER A 24 -4.89 -3.92 7.02
N ASN A 25 -4.63 -5.19 7.34
CA ASN A 25 -3.30 -5.77 7.20
C ASN A 25 -2.89 -5.79 5.73
N ILE A 26 -3.84 -6.08 4.83
CA ILE A 26 -3.63 -6.02 3.38
C ILE A 26 -3.30 -4.58 2.96
N CYS A 27 -4.09 -3.59 3.40
CA CYS A 27 -3.85 -2.17 3.09
C CYS A 27 -2.48 -1.70 3.58
N LEU A 28 -2.11 -2.02 4.83
CA LEU A 28 -0.84 -1.58 5.41
C LEU A 28 0.36 -2.19 4.66
N THR A 29 0.27 -3.48 4.35
CA THR A 29 1.29 -4.20 3.57
C THR A 29 1.45 -3.54 2.20
N PHE A 30 0.33 -3.21 1.54
CA PHE A 30 0.33 -2.57 0.25
C PHE A 30 0.99 -1.18 0.26
N LEU A 31 0.65 -0.36 1.26
CA LEU A 31 1.24 0.96 1.44
C LEU A 31 2.75 0.87 1.72
N GLY A 32 3.17 -0.10 2.53
CA GLY A 32 4.59 -0.35 2.80
C GLY A 32 5.37 -0.71 1.53
N LEU A 33 4.81 -1.56 0.66
CA LEU A 33 5.42 -1.90 -0.63
C LEU A 33 5.53 -0.68 -1.56
N LEU A 34 4.49 0.14 -1.64
CA LEU A 34 4.54 1.37 -2.45
C LEU A 34 5.59 2.36 -1.93
N TYR A 35 5.68 2.53 -0.62
CA TYR A 35 6.71 3.38 -0.01
C TYR A 35 8.12 2.89 -0.35
N HIS A 36 8.38 1.58 -0.20
CA HIS A 36 9.65 0.96 -0.55
C HIS A 36 10.02 1.21 -2.02
N LEU A 37 9.09 0.97 -2.94
CA LEU A 37 9.32 1.15 -4.37
C LEU A 37 9.59 2.61 -4.74
N ASN A 38 8.88 3.56 -4.13
CA ASN A 38 9.14 4.98 -4.37
C ASN A 38 10.52 5.37 -3.87
N LYS A 39 10.88 4.98 -2.64
CA LYS A 39 12.22 5.23 -2.09
C LYS A 39 13.31 4.62 -2.97
N PHE A 40 13.13 3.40 -3.44
CA PHE A 40 14.07 2.71 -4.32
C PHE A 40 14.24 3.44 -5.68
N ILE A 41 13.16 3.99 -6.22
CA ILE A 41 13.17 4.76 -7.48
C ILE A 41 13.85 6.12 -7.28
N ASP A 42 13.54 6.81 -6.19
CA ASP A 42 14.00 8.18 -5.91
C ASP A 42 15.49 8.22 -5.53
N GLU A 43 16.05 7.13 -4.99
CA GLU A 43 17.44 7.08 -4.56
C GLU A 43 18.46 6.99 -5.72
N GLU A 44 18.04 6.83 -7.00
CA GLU A 44 18.85 6.81 -8.25
C GLU A 44 20.18 5.99 -8.27
N LEU A 45 20.54 5.33 -7.18
CA LEU A 45 21.82 4.65 -6.96
C LEU A 45 21.85 3.21 -7.49
N TYR A 46 20.73 2.73 -8.05
CA TYR A 46 20.56 1.33 -8.46
C TYR A 46 20.70 1.15 -9.98
N LEU A 47 21.14 -0.05 -10.36
CA LEU A 47 21.31 -0.45 -11.78
C LEU A 47 20.02 -0.20 -12.58
N ILE A 48 20.17 0.29 -13.82
CA ILE A 48 19.08 0.63 -14.77
C ILE A 48 18.00 -0.48 -14.86
N GLU A 49 18.41 -1.74 -14.82
CA GLU A 49 17.50 -2.89 -14.88
C GLU A 49 16.61 -3.01 -13.64
N GLN A 50 17.15 -2.73 -12.44
CA GLN A 50 16.38 -2.77 -11.20
C GLN A 50 15.40 -1.61 -11.11
N TYR A 51 15.79 -0.43 -11.63
CA TYR A 51 14.91 0.71 -11.76
C TYR A 51 13.70 0.40 -12.66
N ALA A 52 13.93 -0.21 -13.83
CA ALA A 52 12.86 -0.62 -14.74
C ALA A 52 11.90 -1.63 -14.09
N ILE A 53 12.44 -2.60 -13.35
CA ILE A 53 11.64 -3.59 -12.60
C ILE A 53 10.82 -2.89 -11.51
N ALA A 54 11.41 -1.99 -10.73
CA ALA A 54 10.71 -1.25 -9.67
C ALA A 54 9.54 -0.43 -10.23
N ILE A 55 9.72 0.26 -11.36
CA ILE A 55 8.65 0.99 -12.04
C ILE A 55 7.52 0.06 -12.47
N ALA A 56 7.85 -1.07 -13.08
CA ALA A 56 6.85 -2.02 -13.55
C ALA A 56 6.01 -2.58 -12.39
N ILE A 57 6.66 -2.93 -11.27
CA ILE A 57 6.00 -3.40 -10.06
C ILE A 57 5.11 -2.30 -9.48
N ARG A 58 5.64 -1.08 -9.31
CA ARG A 58 4.88 0.06 -8.77
C ARG A 58 3.63 0.36 -9.61
N SER A 59 3.77 0.35 -10.93
CA SER A 59 2.64 0.57 -11.85
C SER A 59 1.56 -0.50 -11.68
N LYS A 60 1.96 -1.77 -11.59
CA LYS A 60 1.03 -2.89 -11.39
C LYS A 60 0.35 -2.82 -10.02
N LEU A 61 1.08 -2.47 -8.97
CA LEU A 61 0.52 -2.25 -7.64
C LEU A 61 -0.49 -1.09 -7.65
N ASN A 62 -0.15 0.08 -8.19
CA ASN A 62 -1.11 1.20 -8.26
C ASN A 62 -2.41 0.82 -8.97
N LYS A 63 -2.33 0.03 -10.05
CA LYS A 63 -3.52 -0.49 -10.73
C LYS A 63 -4.38 -1.35 -9.80
N TYR A 64 -3.79 -2.28 -9.05
CA TYR A 64 -4.53 -3.10 -8.09
C TYR A 64 -5.06 -2.28 -6.90
N TRP A 65 -4.29 -1.30 -6.41
CA TRP A 65 -4.72 -0.41 -5.35
C TRP A 65 -5.99 0.34 -5.70
N SER A 66 -6.06 0.92 -6.91
CA SER A 66 -7.24 1.68 -7.36
C SER A 66 -8.55 0.87 -7.36
N ILE A 67 -8.46 -0.45 -7.47
CA ILE A 67 -9.61 -1.37 -7.40
C ILE A 67 -10.01 -1.59 -5.94
N PHE A 68 -9.02 -1.72 -5.06
CA PHE A 68 -9.21 -1.99 -3.63
C PHE A 68 -9.65 -0.73 -2.86
N GLU A 69 -9.03 0.43 -3.14
CA GLU A 69 -9.31 1.72 -2.50
C GLU A 69 -10.81 2.06 -2.56
N LYS A 70 -11.43 1.92 -3.74
CA LYS A 70 -12.86 2.19 -3.93
C LYS A 70 -13.80 1.40 -3.01
N SER A 71 -13.39 0.24 -2.52
CA SER A 71 -14.20 -0.63 -1.66
C SER A 71 -13.72 -0.68 -0.20
N THR A 72 -12.56 -0.11 0.13
CA THR A 72 -11.93 -0.30 1.45
C THR A 72 -11.55 0.97 2.21
N THR A 73 -11.83 2.16 1.66
CA THR A 73 -11.59 3.45 2.35
C THR A 73 -12.20 3.49 3.76
N ILE A 74 -13.42 2.98 3.93
CA ILE A 74 -14.13 2.95 5.22
C ILE A 74 -13.41 2.05 6.23
N VAL A 75 -12.91 0.89 5.79
CA VAL A 75 -12.21 -0.07 6.67
C VAL A 75 -10.85 0.46 7.11
N LEU A 76 -10.16 1.17 6.22
CA LEU A 76 -8.92 1.88 6.53
C LEU A 76 -9.13 2.94 7.64
N ILE A 77 -10.23 3.68 7.61
CA ILE A 77 -10.54 4.71 8.63
C ILE A 77 -10.93 4.10 9.97
N LEU A 78 -11.67 2.99 9.92
CA LEU A 78 -12.13 2.31 11.11
C LEU A 78 -11.00 1.54 11.80
N ASN A 79 -9.92 1.16 11.10
CA ASN A 79 -8.79 0.52 11.75
C ASN A 79 -7.97 1.52 12.60
N SER A 80 -7.88 1.23 13.89
CA SER A 80 -7.09 1.97 14.88
C SER A 80 -5.62 2.18 14.49
N LEU A 81 -4.97 1.21 13.84
CA LEU A 81 -3.58 1.31 13.39
C LEU A 81 -3.42 2.25 12.18
N SER A 82 -4.44 2.31 11.33
CA SER A 82 -4.45 3.11 10.11
C SER A 82 -4.91 4.54 10.33
N LYS A 83 -5.61 4.82 11.44
CA LYS A 83 -5.99 6.19 11.83
C LYS A 83 -4.80 7.15 11.78
N LEU A 84 -3.61 6.70 12.20
CA LEU A 84 -2.36 7.49 12.11
C LEU A 84 -2.01 7.91 10.68
N MET A 85 -2.26 7.06 9.68
CA MET A 85 -1.99 7.35 8.26
C MET A 85 -3.15 8.09 7.59
N THR A 86 -4.40 7.90 8.04
CA THR A 86 -5.57 8.65 7.56
C THR A 86 -5.43 10.17 7.79
N PHE A 87 -4.68 10.58 8.82
CA PHE A 87 -4.39 11.98 9.09
C PHE A 87 -3.29 12.60 8.20
N LEU A 88 -2.59 11.81 7.38
CA LEU A 88 -1.53 12.31 6.49
C LEU A 88 -2.06 12.82 5.13
N PHE A 89 -3.25 12.37 4.69
CA PHE A 89 -3.83 12.75 3.39
C PHE A 89 -5.20 13.40 3.59
N GLY A 90 -5.20 14.73 3.78
CA GLY A 90 -6.37 15.53 4.15
C GLY A 90 -7.60 15.37 3.24
N ASP A 91 -7.38 15.28 1.93
CA ASP A 91 -8.49 15.17 0.96
C ASP A 91 -9.23 13.83 1.06
N GLN A 92 -8.50 12.75 1.35
CA GLN A 92 -9.09 11.42 1.54
C GLN A 92 -9.85 11.33 2.87
N LYS A 93 -9.44 12.09 3.89
CA LYS A 93 -10.11 12.18 5.19
C LYS A 93 -11.50 12.79 5.06
N ASP A 94 -11.63 13.92 4.36
CA ASP A 94 -12.91 14.63 4.24
C ASP A 94 -13.93 13.86 3.39
N ALA A 95 -13.47 13.27 2.27
CA ALA A 95 -14.31 12.44 1.42
C ALA A 95 -14.88 11.24 2.19
N ALA A 96 -14.06 10.63 3.03
CA ALA A 96 -14.44 9.40 3.68
C ALA A 96 -15.18 9.61 5.02
N LEU A 97 -14.96 10.73 5.72
CA LEU A 97 -15.86 11.22 6.78
C LEU A 97 -17.28 11.44 6.24
N THR A 98 -17.37 12.04 5.05
CA THR A 98 -18.66 12.26 4.38
C THR A 98 -19.35 10.94 4.06
N SER A 99 -18.61 9.91 3.61
CA SER A 99 -19.18 8.57 3.39
C SER A 99 -19.65 7.89 4.69
N LEU A 100 -18.93 8.11 5.81
CA LEU A 100 -19.29 7.54 7.12
C LEU A 100 -20.53 8.21 7.74
N GLN A 101 -20.71 9.51 7.54
CA GLN A 101 -21.88 10.23 8.05
C GLN A 101 -23.17 9.92 7.27
N ASN A 102 -23.03 9.41 6.03
CA ASN A 102 -24.14 9.10 5.13
C ASN A 102 -24.41 7.58 4.99
N ALA A 103 -23.71 6.74 5.77
CA ALA A 103 -23.90 5.29 5.84
C ALA A 103 -24.85 4.91 6.99
#